data_AF-A0A392NMA4-F1
#
_entry.id   AF-A0A392NMA4-F1
#
_cell.length_a   1.000
_cell.length_b   1.000
_cell.length_c   1.000
_cell.angle_alpha   90.00
_cell.angle_beta   90.00
_cell.angle_gamma   90.00
#
_symmetry.space_group_name_H-M   'P 1'
#
loop_
_entity.id
_entity.type
_entity.pdbx_description
1 polymer ?
#
loop_
_entity_poly.entity_id
_entity_poly.type
_entity_poly.pdbx_seq_one_letter_code
_entity_poly.pdbx_strand_id
1 'polypeptide(L)'
;WESSSESSSSEDQEDIDFPYGGQARSILSSLEESIGRIDDFLSFERTFAYGDVVCSLSDPSGQMGRVVSVDVLVDLENVQGNILKNVNSKKLLKIRSISEGDCVIKGSWLGQVQRVVDRLTVLFDDGTKYEITTLEKDKILPQTPNFLEDSQYPYYPGQRVKVKSSTASKSARWLCDNWRDNHDEGTVCSVEAGLVYVNWLASVP
;
A
#
# COMPACT_ATOMS: atom_id res chain seq x y z
N TRP A 1 -29.41 -60.93 -8.68
CA TRP A 1 -29.48 -61.01 -7.22
C TRP A 1 -28.45 -60.08 -6.65
N GLU A 2 -28.97 -59.12 -5.88
CA GLU A 2 -28.29 -57.99 -5.27
C GLU A 2 -27.10 -58.35 -4.40
N SER A 3 -26.13 -57.44 -4.30
CA SER A 3 -25.92 -56.71 -3.04
C SER A 3 -25.08 -55.45 -3.30
N SER A 4 -25.76 -54.32 -3.34
CA SER A 4 -25.20 -52.99 -3.23
C SER A 4 -24.70 -52.77 -1.80
N SER A 5 -23.58 -52.07 -1.64
CA SER A 5 -23.23 -51.44 -0.37
C SER A 5 -22.87 -49.99 -0.67
N GLU A 6 -23.82 -49.11 -0.37
CA GLU A 6 -23.67 -47.67 -0.38
C GLU A 6 -22.97 -47.27 0.92
N SER A 7 -21.82 -46.61 0.81
CA SER A 7 -21.26 -45.82 1.91
C SER A 7 -21.34 -44.35 1.51
N SER A 8 -22.34 -43.68 2.06
CA SER A 8 -22.49 -42.24 2.05
C SER A 8 -21.54 -41.65 3.08
N SER A 9 -20.55 -40.87 2.64
CA SER A 9 -19.87 -39.90 3.48
C SER A 9 -19.92 -38.55 2.76
N SER A 10 -20.98 -37.81 3.02
CA SER A 10 -21.06 -36.37 2.74
C SER A 10 -20.13 -35.65 3.71
N GLU A 11 -18.88 -35.44 3.28
CA GLU A 11 -18.04 -34.39 3.86
C GLU A 11 -18.31 -33.14 3.03
N ASP A 12 -19.03 -32.21 3.64
CA ASP A 12 -19.22 -30.85 3.15
C ASP A 12 -17.84 -30.20 2.99
N GLN A 13 -17.30 -30.26 1.78
CA GLN A 13 -16.15 -29.45 1.39
C GLN A 13 -16.67 -28.02 1.30
N GLU A 14 -16.46 -27.25 2.37
CA GLU A 14 -16.60 -25.81 2.34
C GLU A 14 -15.72 -25.28 1.18
N ASP A 15 -16.37 -24.84 0.11
CA ASP A 15 -15.75 -24.11 -0.99
C ASP A 15 -15.13 -22.85 -0.39
N ILE A 16 -13.84 -22.93 -0.04
CA ILE A 16 -13.02 -21.75 0.22
C ILE A 16 -12.85 -21.06 -1.12
N ASP A 17 -13.71 -20.08 -1.39
CA ASP A 17 -13.57 -19.12 -2.49
C ASP A 17 -12.24 -18.36 -2.31
N PHE A 18 -11.17 -18.89 -2.91
CA PHE A 18 -9.95 -18.13 -3.12
C PHE A 18 -10.24 -17.07 -4.19
N PRO A 19 -10.07 -15.76 -3.92
CA PRO A 19 -10.36 -14.69 -4.90
C PRO A 19 -9.39 -14.68 -6.10
N TYR A 20 -8.42 -15.60 -6.13
CA TYR A 20 -7.52 -15.81 -7.25
C TYR A 20 -7.85 -17.13 -7.95
N GLY A 21 -8.86 -17.10 -8.82
CA GLY A 21 -9.16 -18.18 -9.77
C GLY A 21 -8.07 -18.28 -10.85
N GLY A 22 -6.87 -18.71 -10.45
CA GLY A 22 -5.77 -19.00 -11.37
C GLY A 22 -5.79 -20.46 -11.78
N GLN A 23 -6.07 -20.74 -13.06
CA GLN A 23 -5.90 -22.08 -13.60
C GLN A 23 -4.39 -22.36 -13.74
N ALA A 24 -3.80 -23.13 -12.82
CA ALA A 24 -2.42 -23.59 -12.94
C ALA A 24 -2.30 -24.52 -14.15
N ARG A 25 -1.67 -24.05 -15.22
CA ARG A 25 -1.36 -24.84 -16.42
C ARG A 25 0.09 -25.25 -16.35
N SER A 26 0.34 -26.56 -16.32
CA SER A 26 1.69 -27.12 -16.35
C SER A 26 2.34 -26.83 -17.70
N ILE A 27 3.29 -25.89 -17.74
CA ILE A 27 4.14 -25.62 -18.91
C ILE A 27 5.41 -26.47 -18.74
N LEU A 28 5.27 -27.80 -18.81
CA LEU A 28 6.44 -28.69 -18.90
C LEU A 28 6.87 -28.80 -20.37
N SER A 29 7.45 -27.71 -20.88
CA SER A 29 8.27 -27.72 -22.08
C SER A 29 9.72 -27.46 -21.66
N SER A 30 10.48 -28.54 -21.51
CA SER A 30 11.88 -28.61 -21.04
C SER A 30 12.12 -28.37 -19.53
N LEU A 31 12.92 -29.27 -18.94
CA LEU A 31 13.27 -29.27 -17.52
C LEU A 31 14.27 -28.14 -17.19
N GLU A 32 15.14 -27.79 -18.13
CA GLU A 32 16.16 -26.75 -17.95
C GLU A 32 15.54 -25.35 -17.91
N GLU A 33 14.59 -25.05 -18.80
CA GLU A 33 13.85 -23.79 -18.79
C GLU A 33 12.98 -23.65 -17.52
N SER A 34 12.40 -24.76 -17.03
CA SER A 34 11.59 -24.73 -15.80
C SER A 34 12.45 -24.60 -14.54
N ILE A 35 13.64 -25.22 -14.46
CA ILE A 35 14.58 -25.02 -13.35
C ILE A 35 15.10 -23.58 -13.32
N GLY A 36 15.44 -23.01 -14.49
CA GLY A 36 15.85 -21.59 -14.59
C GLY A 36 14.75 -20.65 -14.08
N ARG A 37 13.49 -20.87 -14.49
CA ARG A 37 12.35 -20.10 -14.00
C ARG A 37 12.06 -20.28 -12.51
N ILE A 38 12.29 -21.48 -11.96
CA ILE A 38 12.13 -21.74 -10.53
C ILE A 38 13.22 -21.04 -9.73
N ASP A 39 14.48 -21.05 -10.16
CA ASP A 39 15.56 -20.35 -9.45
C ASP A 39 15.37 -18.83 -9.51
N ASP A 40 14.91 -18.28 -10.63
CA ASP A 40 14.51 -16.87 -10.73
C ASP A 40 13.38 -16.53 -9.75
N PHE A 41 12.34 -17.38 -9.67
CA PHE A 41 11.23 -17.21 -8.74
C PHE A 41 11.67 -17.31 -7.27
N LEU A 42 12.50 -18.31 -6.92
CA LEU A 42 13.03 -18.50 -5.57
C LEU A 42 14.06 -17.44 -5.19
N SER A 43 14.76 -16.84 -6.15
CA SER A 43 15.70 -15.74 -5.91
C SER A 43 15.01 -14.48 -5.39
N PHE A 44 13.73 -14.27 -5.76
CA PHE A 44 12.90 -13.21 -5.20
C PHE A 44 12.60 -13.42 -3.71
N GLU A 45 12.60 -14.68 -3.24
CA GLU A 45 12.26 -15.04 -1.86
C GLU A 45 13.50 -15.13 -0.95
N ARG A 46 14.73 -15.14 -1.51
CA ARG A 46 15.97 -15.12 -0.72
C ARG A 46 16.27 -13.71 -0.20
N THR A 47 15.53 -13.28 0.80
CA THR A 47 15.90 -12.08 1.57
C THR A 47 16.81 -12.50 2.71
N PHE A 48 18.11 -12.17 2.61
CA PHE A 48 19.01 -12.29 3.75
C PHE A 48 18.58 -11.31 4.85
N ALA A 49 18.53 -11.80 6.08
CA ALA A 49 18.27 -11.00 7.27
C ALA A 49 19.55 -10.75 8.06
N TYR A 50 19.52 -9.71 8.90
CA TYR A 50 20.60 -9.48 9.86
C TYR A 50 20.78 -10.72 10.75
N GLY A 51 22.02 -11.22 10.83
CA GLY A 51 22.35 -12.39 11.63
C GLY A 51 22.42 -13.71 10.86
N ASP A 52 21.96 -13.76 9.61
CA ASP A 52 22.05 -14.97 8.79
C ASP A 52 23.50 -15.41 8.58
N VAL A 53 23.72 -16.72 8.62
CA VAL A 53 25.00 -17.33 8.31
C VAL A 53 25.08 -17.55 6.81
N VAL A 54 26.14 -17.03 6.19
CA VAL A 54 26.33 -17.04 4.74
C VAL A 54 27.71 -17.58 4.38
N CYS A 55 27.85 -18.08 3.15
CA CYS A 55 29.14 -18.44 2.57
C CYS A 55 29.26 -17.84 1.17
N SER A 56 30.49 -17.78 0.63
CA SER A 56 30.69 -17.31 -0.73
C SER A 56 30.09 -18.29 -1.73
N LEU A 57 29.34 -17.79 -2.71
CA LEU A 57 28.82 -18.61 -3.80
C LEU A 57 29.95 -19.25 -4.64
N SER A 58 31.09 -18.55 -4.74
CA SER A 58 32.28 -19.05 -5.46
C SER A 58 33.10 -20.06 -4.66
N ASP A 59 32.86 -20.17 -3.34
CA ASP A 59 33.53 -21.12 -2.45
C ASP A 59 32.58 -21.56 -1.32
N PRO A 60 31.61 -22.45 -1.62
CA PRO A 60 30.59 -22.85 -0.66
C PRO A 60 31.13 -23.66 0.54
N SER A 61 32.34 -24.22 0.41
CA SER A 61 33.03 -24.95 1.48
C SER A 61 34.03 -24.07 2.26
N GLY A 62 34.16 -22.80 1.86
CA GLY A 62 35.10 -21.85 2.43
C GLY A 62 34.65 -21.25 3.76
N GLN A 63 35.24 -20.10 4.10
CA GLN A 63 34.92 -19.39 5.32
C GLN A 63 33.46 -18.91 5.33
N MET A 64 32.72 -19.29 6.37
CA MET A 64 31.40 -18.75 6.64
C MET A 64 31.49 -17.35 7.26
N GLY A 65 30.49 -16.52 6.99
CA GLY A 65 30.31 -15.19 7.54
C GLY A 65 28.92 -14.99 8.13
N ARG A 66 28.67 -13.82 8.71
CA ARG A 66 27.36 -13.40 9.22
C ARG A 66 26.95 -12.10 8.57
N VAL A 67 25.69 -12.00 8.16
CA VAL A 67 25.12 -10.75 7.63
C VAL A 67 25.03 -9.71 8.75
N VAL A 68 25.66 -8.55 8.53
CA VAL A 68 25.69 -7.43 9.50
C VAL A 68 24.93 -6.20 9.03
N SER A 69 24.59 -6.12 7.74
CA SER A 69 23.76 -5.06 7.17
C SER A 69 23.22 -5.54 5.83
N VAL A 70 22.00 -5.10 5.51
CA VAL A 70 21.37 -5.29 4.21
C VAL A 70 20.89 -3.94 3.73
N ASP A 71 21.14 -3.64 2.46
CA ASP A 71 20.59 -2.49 1.77
C ASP A 71 19.66 -2.98 0.67
N VAL A 72 18.38 -2.64 0.79
CA VAL A 72 17.38 -2.92 -0.25
C VAL A 72 17.29 -1.70 -1.15
N LEU A 73 17.53 -1.90 -2.44
CA LEU A 73 17.40 -0.89 -3.50
C LEU A 73 16.09 -1.14 -4.25
N VAL A 74 15.36 -0.07 -4.53
CA VAL A 74 14.12 -0.12 -5.30
C VAL A 74 14.13 0.89 -6.43
N ASP A 75 13.40 0.60 -7.50
CA ASP A 75 13.11 1.54 -8.58
C ASP A 75 11.75 2.18 -8.30
N LEU A 76 11.67 3.51 -8.35
CA LEU A 76 10.45 4.28 -8.11
C LEU A 76 9.90 4.81 -9.43
N GLU A 77 8.68 4.43 -9.79
CA GLU A 77 7.96 4.98 -10.93
C GLU A 77 7.03 6.11 -10.47
N ASN A 78 7.03 7.23 -11.19
CA ASN A 78 6.09 8.32 -10.95
C ASN A 78 4.84 8.21 -11.84
N VAL A 79 3.85 9.08 -11.62
CA VAL A 79 2.59 9.07 -12.40
C VAL A 79 2.75 9.39 -13.89
N GLN A 80 3.92 9.88 -14.33
CA GLN A 80 4.25 10.07 -15.74
C GLN A 80 5.02 8.88 -16.35
N GLY A 81 5.23 7.80 -15.60
CA GLY A 81 6.01 6.64 -16.01
C GLY A 81 7.53 6.83 -15.95
N ASN A 82 8.01 7.93 -15.35
CA ASN A 82 9.44 8.14 -15.17
C ASN A 82 9.95 7.27 -14.01
N ILE A 83 11.02 6.52 -14.27
CA ILE A 83 11.61 5.61 -13.29
C ILE A 83 12.89 6.22 -12.71
N LEU A 84 12.89 6.42 -11.39
CA LEU A 84 14.08 6.73 -10.60
C LEU A 84 14.66 5.43 -10.05
N LYS A 85 15.82 5.03 -10.54
CA LYS A 85 16.42 3.72 -10.22
C LYS A 85 17.27 3.70 -8.96
N ASN A 86 17.42 2.51 -8.38
CA ASN A 86 18.39 2.19 -7.32
C ASN A 86 18.28 3.09 -6.07
N VAL A 87 17.06 3.38 -5.64
CA VAL A 87 16.80 4.16 -4.43
C VAL A 87 16.92 3.26 -3.21
N ASN A 88 17.81 3.61 -2.28
CA ASN A 88 17.91 2.89 -1.01
C ASN A 88 16.63 3.08 -0.19
N SER A 89 15.99 1.97 0.17
CA SER A 89 14.75 1.91 0.95
C SER A 89 14.81 2.66 2.28
N LYS A 90 15.99 2.80 2.90
CA LYS A 90 16.19 3.58 4.15
C LYS A 90 15.91 5.07 3.98
N LYS A 91 15.86 5.57 2.73
CA LYS A 91 15.52 6.96 2.39
C LYS A 91 14.04 7.14 2.07
N LEU A 92 13.25 6.07 2.09
CA LEU A 92 11.82 6.11 1.79
C LEU A 92 11.02 6.27 3.06
N LEU A 93 9.89 6.98 2.94
CA LEU A 93 8.93 7.19 4.00
C LEU A 93 7.59 6.64 3.56
N LYS A 94 6.84 6.06 4.50
CA LYS A 94 5.42 5.74 4.28
C LYS A 94 4.65 7.03 4.00
N ILE A 95 3.59 6.95 3.19
CA ILE A 95 2.69 8.07 2.90
C ILE A 95 2.12 8.66 4.20
N ARG A 96 1.81 7.79 5.17
CA ARG A 96 1.36 8.14 6.52
C ARG A 96 2.17 7.40 7.59
N SER A 97 2.26 7.98 8.77
CA SER A 97 3.03 7.43 9.89
C SER A 97 2.38 6.22 10.58
N ILE A 98 1.06 6.06 10.46
CA ILE A 98 0.27 4.99 11.10
C ILE A 98 -0.69 4.41 10.07
N SER A 99 -0.72 3.09 9.96
CA SER A 99 -1.59 2.34 9.05
C SER A 99 -2.45 1.32 9.79
N GLU A 100 -3.51 0.87 9.13
CA GLU A 100 -4.33 -0.24 9.60
C GLU A 100 -3.48 -1.50 9.82
N GLY A 101 -3.72 -2.21 10.92
CA GLY A 101 -2.91 -3.34 11.36
C GLY A 101 -1.72 -2.98 12.25
N ASP A 102 -1.25 -1.73 12.28
CA ASP A 102 -0.13 -1.32 13.14
C ASP A 102 -0.47 -1.52 14.63
N CYS A 103 0.51 -2.00 15.40
CA CYS A 103 0.42 -2.06 16.86
C CYS A 103 0.77 -0.70 17.46
N VAL A 104 -0.08 -0.22 18.38
CA VAL A 104 0.07 1.07 19.04
C VAL A 104 0.03 0.92 20.56
N ILE A 105 0.77 1.78 21.25
CA ILE A 105 0.83 1.82 22.72
C ILE A 105 0.37 3.19 23.19
N LYS A 106 -0.54 3.23 24.17
CA LYS A 106 -0.95 4.46 24.84
C LYS A 106 -0.99 4.25 26.35
N GLY A 107 0.00 4.80 27.05
CA GLY A 107 0.21 4.48 28.47
C GLY A 107 0.46 2.98 28.62
N SER A 108 -0.26 2.32 29.52
CA SER A 108 -0.15 0.87 29.74
C SER A 108 -0.95 0.01 28.75
N TRP A 109 -1.64 0.62 27.78
CA TRP A 109 -2.51 -0.11 26.85
C TRP A 109 -1.79 -0.45 25.56
N LEU A 110 -1.87 -1.72 25.17
CA LEU A 110 -1.50 -2.23 23.85
C LEU A 110 -2.76 -2.37 23.00
N GLY A 111 -2.73 -1.84 21.78
CA GLY A 111 -3.83 -1.95 20.83
C GLY A 111 -3.36 -2.14 19.40
N GLN A 112 -4.31 -2.45 18.53
CA GLN A 112 -4.10 -2.55 17.08
C GLN A 112 -4.97 -1.54 16.36
N VAL A 113 -4.40 -0.85 15.37
CA VAL A 113 -5.14 0.11 14.54
C VAL A 113 -6.11 -0.64 13.63
N GLN A 114 -7.40 -0.35 13.79
CA GLN A 114 -8.48 -0.94 12.99
C GLN A 114 -8.81 -0.07 11.78
N ARG A 115 -8.74 1.25 11.94
CA ARG A 115 -9.09 2.19 10.87
C ARG A 115 -8.34 3.50 11.04
N VAL A 116 -7.93 4.08 9.92
CA VAL A 116 -7.34 5.43 9.88
C VAL A 116 -8.19 6.34 8.99
N VAL A 117 -8.50 7.54 9.50
CA VAL A 117 -9.04 8.64 8.69
C VAL A 117 -7.91 9.62 8.46
N ASP A 118 -7.52 9.78 7.20
CA ASP A 118 -6.45 10.70 6.85
C ASP A 118 -6.94 12.16 6.92
N ARG A 119 -6.03 13.04 7.34
CA ARG A 119 -6.13 14.49 7.25
C ARG A 119 -5.23 14.94 6.12
N LEU A 120 -5.83 15.55 5.12
CA LEU A 120 -5.17 16.04 3.91
C LEU A 120 -4.99 17.54 4.02
N THR A 121 -3.82 18.02 3.60
CA THR A 121 -3.60 19.44 3.33
C THR A 121 -3.49 19.64 1.83
N VAL A 122 -4.42 20.41 1.26
CA VAL A 122 -4.41 20.79 -0.16
C VAL A 122 -3.90 22.23 -0.26
N LEU A 123 -2.93 22.46 -1.15
CA LEU A 123 -2.52 23.80 -1.58
C LEU A 123 -3.20 24.09 -2.90
N PHE A 124 -4.14 25.04 -2.89
CA PHE A 124 -4.79 25.52 -4.09
C PHE A 124 -3.82 26.33 -4.96
N ASP A 125 -4.13 26.44 -6.24
CA ASP A 125 -3.28 27.15 -7.21
C ASP A 125 -3.19 28.66 -6.93
N ASP A 126 -4.13 29.22 -6.15
CA ASP A 126 -4.08 30.59 -5.64
C ASP A 126 -3.17 30.77 -4.41
N GLY A 127 -2.53 29.68 -3.96
CA GLY A 127 -1.62 29.65 -2.82
C GLY A 127 -2.31 29.46 -1.46
N THR A 128 -3.64 29.36 -1.42
CA THR A 128 -4.36 29.10 -0.16
C THR A 128 -4.26 27.62 0.25
N LYS A 129 -4.22 27.38 1.57
CA LYS A 129 -4.21 26.02 2.13
C LYS A 129 -5.59 25.65 2.64
N TYR A 130 -5.98 24.41 2.40
CA TYR A 130 -7.23 23.84 2.84
C TYR A 130 -7.02 22.47 3.46
N GLU A 131 -7.50 22.32 4.69
CA GLU A 131 -7.43 21.06 5.42
C GLU A 131 -8.76 20.33 5.34
N ILE A 132 -8.71 19.03 5.07
CA ILE A 132 -9.90 18.20 4.91
C ILE A 132 -9.61 16.77 5.34
N THR A 133 -10.61 16.09 5.86
CA THR A 133 -10.49 14.69 6.29
C THR A 133 -11.11 13.75 5.27
N THR A 134 -10.62 12.52 5.19
CA THR A 134 -11.16 11.49 4.28
C THR A 134 -12.50 10.91 4.73
N LEU A 135 -13.10 11.42 5.82
CA LEU A 135 -14.52 11.25 6.10
C LEU A 135 -15.39 12.03 5.09
N GLU A 136 -14.85 13.12 4.54
CA GLU A 136 -15.50 13.97 3.56
C GLU A 136 -15.00 13.67 2.13
N LYS A 137 -14.68 12.40 1.83
CA LYS A 137 -14.13 11.93 0.54
C LYS A 137 -14.89 12.45 -0.67
N ASP A 138 -16.22 12.56 -0.59
CA ASP A 138 -17.07 13.05 -1.69
C ASP A 138 -16.77 14.49 -2.13
N LYS A 139 -16.09 15.25 -1.26
CA LYS A 139 -15.65 16.62 -1.51
C LYS A 139 -14.29 16.70 -2.17
N ILE A 140 -13.55 15.62 -2.40
CA ILE A 140 -12.22 15.65 -3.03
C ILE A 140 -12.16 14.62 -4.15
N LEU A 141 -12.02 15.11 -5.37
CA LEU A 141 -11.87 14.27 -6.55
C LEU A 141 -10.43 14.30 -7.07
N PRO A 142 -9.75 13.15 -7.15
CA PRO A 142 -8.52 13.01 -7.92
C PRO A 142 -8.77 13.41 -9.39
N GLN A 143 -7.88 14.20 -9.99
CA GLN A 143 -8.00 14.57 -11.40
C GLN A 143 -7.41 13.52 -12.33
N THR A 144 -6.33 12.87 -11.91
CA THR A 144 -5.74 11.73 -12.61
C THR A 144 -6.29 10.45 -12.01
N PRO A 145 -6.62 9.43 -12.83
CA PRO A 145 -6.94 8.11 -12.30
C PRO A 145 -5.79 7.67 -11.40
N ASN A 146 -6.13 7.13 -10.23
CA ASN A 146 -5.15 6.69 -9.25
C ASN A 146 -4.21 5.68 -9.93
N PHE A 147 -2.91 6.00 -9.98
CA PHE A 147 -1.86 5.10 -10.46
C PHE A 147 -1.80 3.81 -9.62
N LEU A 148 -2.26 3.90 -8.37
CA LEU A 148 -2.25 2.81 -7.43
C LEU A 148 -3.62 2.11 -7.42
N GLU A 149 -3.62 0.83 -7.76
CA GLU A 149 -4.67 -0.12 -7.32
C GLU A 149 -4.65 -0.31 -5.79
N ASP A 150 -3.81 0.42 -5.07
CA ASP A 150 -3.76 0.41 -3.62
C ASP A 150 -4.94 1.20 -3.04
N SER A 151 -6.04 0.49 -2.82
CA SER A 151 -7.26 1.00 -2.18
C SER A 151 -7.02 1.62 -0.79
N GLN A 152 -5.89 1.32 -0.12
CA GLN A 152 -5.59 1.83 1.21
C GLN A 152 -5.10 3.29 1.21
N TYR A 153 -4.55 3.78 0.10
CA TYR A 153 -3.99 5.14 -0.01
C TYR A 153 -4.55 5.89 -1.23
N PRO A 154 -5.84 6.28 -1.18
CA PRO A 154 -6.48 6.98 -2.29
C PRO A 154 -5.90 8.38 -2.55
N TYR A 155 -5.17 8.94 -1.58
CA TYR A 155 -4.53 10.24 -1.69
C TYR A 155 -3.06 10.21 -1.31
N TYR A 156 -2.22 10.97 -2.02
CA TYR A 156 -0.77 11.05 -1.77
C TYR A 156 -0.20 12.44 -2.09
N PRO A 157 0.93 12.84 -1.47
CA PRO A 157 1.58 14.11 -1.76
C PRO A 157 1.96 14.26 -3.25
N GLY A 158 1.69 15.42 -3.83
CA GLY A 158 1.92 15.74 -5.24
C GLY A 158 0.73 15.42 -6.16
N GLN A 159 -0.30 14.72 -5.66
CA GLN A 159 -1.50 14.42 -6.44
C GLN A 159 -2.34 15.68 -6.71
N ARG A 160 -2.84 15.81 -7.94
CA ARG A 160 -3.79 16.85 -8.33
C ARG A 160 -5.21 16.46 -7.96
N VAL A 161 -5.88 17.35 -7.23
CA VAL A 161 -7.22 17.15 -6.72
C VAL A 161 -8.10 18.36 -6.96
N LYS A 162 -9.40 18.12 -7.08
CA LYS A 162 -10.45 19.13 -7.12
C LYS A 162 -11.30 19.04 -5.85
N VAL A 163 -11.42 20.13 -5.11
CA VAL A 163 -12.18 20.20 -3.86
C VAL A 163 -13.57 20.78 -4.14
N LYS A 164 -14.62 19.95 -4.05
CA LYS A 164 -16.00 20.42 -4.13
C LYS A 164 -16.34 21.23 -2.88
N SER A 165 -16.57 22.52 -3.04
CA SER A 165 -17.15 23.37 -2.00
C SER A 165 -18.56 22.87 -1.64
N SER A 166 -18.78 22.50 -0.37
CA SER A 166 -20.11 22.11 0.13
C SER A 166 -20.97 23.28 0.61
N THR A 167 -20.57 24.53 0.34
CA THR A 167 -21.37 25.70 0.73
C THR A 167 -21.74 26.56 -0.46
N ALA A 168 -23.05 26.67 -0.68
CA ALA A 168 -23.68 27.87 -1.19
C ALA A 168 -23.32 29.08 -0.30
N SER A 169 -22.11 29.65 -0.45
CA SER A 169 -21.69 30.97 0.02
C SER A 169 -20.19 31.09 -0.27
N LYS A 170 -19.69 32.06 -1.02
CA LYS A 170 -20.17 33.43 -1.17
C LYS A 170 -20.11 33.82 -2.65
N SER A 171 -21.24 34.30 -3.15
CA SER A 171 -21.27 35.39 -4.12
C SER A 171 -20.51 36.57 -3.50
N ALA A 172 -19.19 36.53 -3.49
CA ALA A 172 -18.41 37.74 -3.47
C ALA A 172 -18.44 38.22 -4.92
N ARG A 173 -19.44 39.05 -5.21
CA ARG A 173 -19.62 39.76 -6.47
C ARG A 173 -18.45 40.73 -6.58
N TRP A 174 -17.27 40.23 -6.98
CA TRP A 174 -16.11 41.07 -7.24
C TRP A 174 -16.32 41.71 -8.60
N LEU A 175 -16.57 43.01 -8.58
CA LEU A 175 -16.62 43.89 -9.74
C LEU A 175 -15.21 44.03 -10.32
N CYS A 176 -14.69 42.99 -10.98
CA CYS A 176 -13.55 43.04 -11.92
C CYS A 176 -13.49 41.68 -12.63
N ASP A 177 -13.65 41.69 -13.95
CA ASP A 177 -13.52 40.55 -14.84
C ASP A 177 -12.17 39.82 -14.67
N ASN A 178 -12.17 38.67 -14.00
CA ASN A 178 -11.40 37.48 -14.36
C ASN A 178 -11.83 36.30 -13.46
N TRP A 179 -12.99 35.72 -13.78
CA TRP A 179 -13.41 34.47 -13.16
C TRP A 179 -12.48 33.36 -13.67
N ARG A 180 -11.52 32.93 -12.85
CA ARG A 180 -10.69 31.76 -13.16
C ARG A 180 -11.38 30.53 -12.60
N ASP A 181 -11.82 29.64 -13.48
CA ASP A 181 -12.58 28.42 -13.19
C ASP A 181 -11.86 27.36 -12.34
N ASN A 182 -10.63 27.62 -11.86
CA ASN A 182 -9.76 26.64 -11.18
C ASN A 182 -9.49 26.97 -9.70
N HIS A 183 -10.29 27.83 -9.05
CA HIS A 183 -10.13 28.12 -7.61
C HIS A 183 -10.44 26.92 -6.69
N ASP A 184 -10.93 25.82 -7.23
CA ASP A 184 -11.17 24.57 -6.53
C ASP A 184 -10.13 23.48 -6.85
N GLU A 185 -9.10 23.80 -7.64
CA GLU A 185 -8.01 22.88 -7.96
C GLU A 185 -6.77 23.14 -7.12
N GLY A 186 -6.19 22.05 -6.62
CA GLY A 186 -4.98 22.13 -5.84
C GLY A 186 -4.18 20.85 -5.86
N THR A 187 -3.08 20.88 -5.13
CA THR A 187 -2.16 19.77 -4.97
C THR A 187 -2.17 19.31 -3.52
N VAL A 188 -2.27 18.00 -3.30
CA VAL A 188 -2.10 17.42 -1.96
C VAL A 188 -0.65 17.65 -1.52
N CYS A 189 -0.45 18.35 -0.41
CA CYS A 189 0.87 18.63 0.15
C CYS A 189 1.27 17.63 1.22
N SER A 190 0.32 17.20 2.05
CA SER A 190 0.56 16.21 3.11
C SER A 190 -0.65 15.34 3.34
N VAL A 191 -0.38 14.12 3.80
CA VAL A 191 -1.35 13.12 4.23
C VAL A 191 -0.92 12.68 5.62
N GLU A 192 -1.76 12.96 6.62
CA GLU A 192 -1.47 12.64 8.02
C GLU A 192 -2.57 11.76 8.60
N ALA A 193 -2.27 10.99 9.65
CA ALA A 193 -3.28 10.28 10.40
C ALA A 193 -4.12 11.29 11.22
N GLY A 194 -5.32 11.63 10.75
CA GLY A 194 -6.21 12.58 11.42
C GLY A 194 -6.95 11.95 12.59
N LEU A 195 -7.63 10.82 12.35
CA LEU A 195 -8.28 10.01 13.38
C LEU A 195 -7.83 8.56 13.27
N VAL A 196 -7.50 7.95 14.40
CA VAL A 196 -7.05 6.55 14.48
C VAL A 196 -8.00 5.80 15.40
N TYR A 197 -8.65 4.77 14.85
CA TYR A 197 -9.53 3.88 15.59
C TYR A 197 -8.73 2.67 16.02
N VAL A 198 -8.63 2.45 17.33
CA VAL A 198 -7.77 1.42 17.92
C VAL A 198 -8.65 0.41 18.64
N ASN A 199 -8.43 -0.87 18.36
CA ASN A 199 -8.92 -1.96 19.20
C ASN A 199 -7.90 -2.22 20.30
N TRP A 200 -8.25 -1.88 21.54
CA TRP A 200 -7.37 -2.09 22.70
C TRP A 200 -7.43 -3.55 23.14
N LEU A 201 -6.28 -4.23 23.10
CA LEU A 201 -6.17 -5.67 23.29
C LEU A 201 -5.83 -6.04 24.73
N ALA A 202 -4.95 -5.27 25.36
CA ALA A 202 -4.48 -5.52 26.71
C ALA A 202 -4.09 -4.24 27.43
N SER A 203 -4.15 -4.26 28.77
CA SER A 203 -3.50 -3.28 29.63
C SER A 203 -2.47 -4.01 30.49
N VAL A 204 -1.27 -3.46 30.57
CA VAL A 204 -0.29 -3.87 31.57
C VAL A 204 -0.65 -3.17 32.90
N PRO A 205 -0.65 -3.89 34.04
CA PRO A 205 -0.87 -3.30 35.36
C PRO A 205 0.20 -2.28 35.76
#